data_AF-A0A836VX85-F1
#
_entry.id   AF-A0A836VX85-F1
#
_cell.length_a   1.000
_cell.length_b   1.000
_cell.length_c   1.000
_cell.angle_alpha   90.00
_cell.angle_beta   90.00
_cell.angle_gamma   90.00
#
_symmetry.space_group_name_H-M   'P 1'
#
loop_
_entity.id
_entity.type
_entity.pdbx_description
1 polymer ?
#
loop_
_entity_poly.entity_id
_entity_poly.type
_entity_poly.pdbx_seq_one_letter_code
_entity_poly.pdbx_strand_id
1 'polypeptide(L)'
;MTDDEMKILRDLHLGRINFEEFTSLYPIEITNSYLIRELGRAIDCHDVKALAYLLSVFYKRGFFSELCKYLTDLMIQSWHKEHENIAMVLQFDVKCPDSVDNLIKAMEMKYKYLFDRCDYEPFVTKCMYAIADLGTDYSKQKLTELSLSEDPILAEAAKFQLDRLAEEALQAESIDENTRDNTDHGLEGLSPEKRQKLEEMLDMDKGTLTPEMCREFDKQYIHSKNKKKSTDS
;
A
#
# COMPACT_ATOMS: atom_id res chain seq x y z
N MET A 1 17.73 -3.29 -21.86
CA MET A 1 17.63 -1.88 -22.27
C MET A 1 18.91 -1.41 -22.96
N THR A 2 18.78 -0.54 -23.96
CA THR A 2 19.90 0.14 -24.64
C THR A 2 20.41 1.33 -23.81
N ASP A 3 21.57 1.88 -24.15
CA ASP A 3 22.12 3.06 -23.46
C ASP A 3 21.19 4.29 -23.59
N ASP A 4 20.53 4.45 -24.74
CA ASP A 4 19.58 5.55 -24.98
C ASP A 4 18.31 5.38 -24.15
N GLU A 5 17.76 4.16 -24.07
CA GLU A 5 16.64 3.84 -23.19
C GLU A 5 16.99 4.12 -21.72
N MET A 6 18.19 3.72 -21.29
CA MET A 6 18.68 3.97 -19.93
C MET A 6 18.86 5.46 -19.64
N LYS A 7 19.24 6.27 -20.64
CA LYS A 7 19.35 7.72 -20.51
C LYS A 7 17.98 8.36 -20.27
N ILE A 8 16.97 7.96 -21.05
CA ILE A 8 15.59 8.47 -20.92
C ILE A 8 15.02 8.09 -19.55
N LEU A 9 15.22 6.84 -19.14
CA LEU A 9 14.81 6.33 -17.83
C LEU A 9 15.47 7.07 -16.66
N ARG A 10 16.78 7.37 -16.78
CA ARG A 10 17.48 8.20 -15.81
C ARG A 10 16.89 9.60 -15.73
N ASP A 11 16.56 10.20 -16.87
CA ASP A 11 16.00 11.55 -16.88
C ASP A 11 14.60 11.59 -16.24
N LEU A 12 13.79 10.53 -16.40
CA LEU A 12 12.55 10.35 -15.63
C LEU A 12 12.82 10.21 -14.12
N HIS A 13 13.75 9.32 -13.74
CA HIS A 13 14.12 9.07 -12.34
C HIS A 13 14.60 10.35 -11.63
N LEU A 14 15.39 11.17 -12.32
CA LEU A 14 15.89 12.45 -11.80
C LEU A 14 14.86 13.59 -11.88
N GLY A 15 13.65 13.33 -12.40
CA GLY A 15 12.59 14.32 -12.55
C GLY A 15 12.89 15.40 -13.61
N ARG A 16 13.78 15.13 -14.56
CA ARG A 16 14.12 16.03 -15.67
C ARG A 16 13.07 16.01 -16.78
N ILE A 17 12.38 14.88 -16.91
CA ILE A 17 11.20 14.72 -17.74
C ILE A 17 10.06 14.16 -16.88
N ASN A 18 8.83 14.51 -17.22
CA ASN A 18 7.64 13.93 -16.61
C ASN A 18 7.23 12.61 -17.30
N PHE A 19 6.18 11.95 -16.80
CA PHE A 19 5.75 10.66 -17.34
C PHE A 19 5.19 10.74 -18.77
N GLU A 20 4.49 11.82 -19.12
CA GLU A 20 3.96 12.04 -20.47
C GLU A 20 5.11 12.21 -21.48
N GLU A 21 6.10 13.06 -21.16
CA GLU A 21 7.31 13.23 -21.96
C GLU A 21 8.09 11.91 -22.10
N PHE A 22 8.23 11.17 -21.00
CA PHE A 22 8.83 9.84 -21.03
C PHE A 22 8.12 8.91 -22.02
N THR A 23 6.78 8.82 -21.98
CA THR A 23 6.03 7.95 -22.91
C THR A 23 6.16 8.36 -24.37
N SER A 24 6.41 9.65 -24.65
CA SER A 24 6.65 10.16 -26.01
C SER A 24 8.07 9.87 -26.51
N LEU A 25 9.05 9.99 -25.62
CA LEU A 25 10.47 9.81 -25.95
C LEU A 25 10.91 8.34 -25.98
N TYR A 26 10.26 7.49 -25.18
CA TYR A 26 10.68 6.10 -25.04
C TYR A 26 10.31 5.30 -26.30
N PRO A 27 11.25 4.53 -26.90
CA PRO A 27 11.07 3.97 -28.24
C PRO A 27 10.08 2.79 -28.30
N ILE A 28 9.65 2.27 -27.15
CA ILE A 28 8.82 1.08 -27.03
C ILE A 28 7.62 1.42 -26.14
N GLU A 29 6.45 0.89 -26.49
CA GLU A 29 5.27 0.99 -25.63
C GLU A 29 5.50 0.32 -24.27
N ILE A 30 5.25 1.07 -23.19
CA ILE A 30 5.45 0.62 -21.82
C ILE A 30 4.22 -0.17 -21.34
N THR A 31 4.24 -1.47 -21.63
CA THR A 31 3.24 -2.44 -21.16
C THR A 31 3.67 -3.14 -19.87
N ASN A 32 2.73 -3.77 -19.14
CA ASN A 32 3.08 -4.55 -17.93
C ASN A 32 4.05 -5.69 -18.27
N SER A 33 3.83 -6.39 -19.38
CA SER A 33 4.70 -7.49 -19.81
C SER A 33 6.11 -7.02 -20.16
N TYR A 34 6.25 -5.85 -20.79
CA TYR A 34 7.54 -5.20 -21.01
C TYR A 34 8.26 -4.93 -19.68
N LEU A 35 7.58 -4.28 -18.75
CA LEU A 35 8.17 -3.91 -17.46
C LEU A 35 8.55 -5.12 -16.61
N ILE A 36 7.73 -6.17 -16.55
CA ILE A 36 8.07 -7.42 -15.88
C ILE A 36 9.33 -8.04 -16.49
N ARG A 37 9.42 -8.07 -17.83
CA ARG A 37 10.58 -8.63 -18.53
C ARG A 37 11.85 -7.84 -18.22
N GLU A 38 11.81 -6.51 -18.28
CA GLU A 38 12.97 -5.69 -17.97
C GLU A 38 13.34 -5.73 -16.48
N LEU A 39 12.36 -5.84 -15.57
CA LEU A 39 12.61 -6.07 -14.14
C LEU A 39 13.31 -7.42 -13.91
N GLY A 40 12.83 -8.49 -14.54
CA GLY A 40 13.49 -9.80 -14.49
C GLY A 40 14.93 -9.74 -14.97
N ARG A 41 15.19 -9.04 -16.09
CA ARG A 41 16.56 -8.82 -16.58
C ARG A 41 17.43 -8.04 -15.61
N ALA A 42 16.88 -6.99 -14.99
CA ALA A 42 17.62 -6.21 -14.00
C ALA A 42 17.99 -7.06 -12.78
N ILE A 43 17.09 -7.94 -12.35
CA ILE A 43 17.33 -8.90 -11.26
C ILE A 43 18.40 -9.91 -11.67
N ASP A 44 18.26 -10.58 -12.81
CA ASP A 44 19.20 -11.61 -13.29
C ASP A 44 20.63 -11.07 -13.46
N CYS A 45 20.76 -9.82 -13.89
CA CYS A 45 22.04 -9.14 -14.10
C CYS A 45 22.54 -8.35 -12.88
N HIS A 46 21.79 -8.32 -11.77
CA HIS A 46 22.03 -7.44 -10.62
C HIS A 46 22.27 -5.97 -11.02
N ASP A 47 21.52 -5.48 -12.01
CA ASP A 47 21.66 -4.10 -12.50
C ASP A 47 20.93 -3.12 -11.59
N VAL A 48 21.70 -2.54 -10.66
CA VAL A 48 21.23 -1.57 -9.67
C VAL A 48 20.58 -0.35 -10.33
N LYS A 49 21.11 0.13 -11.47
CA LYS A 49 20.58 1.33 -12.13
C LYS A 49 19.26 1.02 -12.80
N ALA A 50 19.20 -0.09 -13.54
CA ALA A 50 17.98 -0.53 -14.18
C ALA A 50 16.86 -0.75 -13.16
N LEU A 51 17.17 -1.40 -12.02
CA LEU A 51 16.21 -1.59 -10.93
C LEU A 51 15.64 -0.25 -10.44
N ALA A 52 16.51 0.68 -10.04
CA ALA A 52 16.08 1.98 -9.50
C ALA A 52 15.24 2.78 -10.52
N TYR A 53 15.60 2.73 -11.80
CA TYR A 53 14.85 3.42 -12.84
C TYR A 53 13.50 2.76 -13.12
N LEU A 54 13.44 1.42 -13.14
CA LEU A 54 12.18 0.70 -13.30
C LEU A 54 11.22 0.95 -12.13
N LEU A 55 11.73 0.96 -10.89
CA LEU A 55 10.93 1.36 -9.73
C LEU A 55 10.35 2.77 -9.90
N SER A 56 11.12 3.70 -10.47
CA SER A 56 10.64 5.05 -10.75
C SER A 56 9.53 5.08 -11.80
N VAL A 57 9.60 4.23 -12.83
CA VAL A 57 8.51 4.06 -13.79
C VAL A 57 7.25 3.54 -13.09
N PHE A 58 7.38 2.54 -12.21
CA PHE A 58 6.24 2.01 -11.45
C PHE A 58 5.63 3.08 -10.53
N TYR A 59 6.42 3.90 -9.84
CA TYR A 59 5.90 5.00 -9.02
C TYR A 59 5.10 6.04 -9.82
N LYS A 60 5.41 6.25 -11.11
CA LYS A 60 4.69 7.21 -11.96
C LYS A 60 3.46 6.61 -12.63
N ARG A 61 3.51 5.33 -12.97
CA ARG A 61 2.46 4.62 -13.72
C ARG A 61 1.47 3.87 -12.84
N GLY A 62 1.89 3.50 -11.63
CA GLY A 62 1.20 2.56 -10.75
C GLY A 62 1.86 1.18 -10.75
N PHE A 63 1.90 0.58 -9.56
CA PHE A 63 2.26 -0.82 -9.36
C PHE A 63 1.06 -1.72 -9.63
N PHE A 64 1.31 -3.01 -9.86
CA PHE A 64 0.29 -4.02 -10.14
C PHE A 64 0.67 -5.36 -9.49
N SER A 65 -0.32 -6.23 -9.29
CA SER A 65 -0.20 -7.42 -8.42
C SER A 65 0.85 -8.42 -8.88
N GLU A 66 1.11 -8.54 -10.19
CA GLU A 66 2.13 -9.45 -10.72
C GLU A 66 3.57 -9.09 -10.28
N LEU A 67 3.78 -7.88 -9.74
CA LEU A 67 5.06 -7.48 -9.15
C LEU A 67 5.31 -8.07 -7.76
N CYS A 68 4.27 -8.59 -7.08
CA CYS A 68 4.34 -9.17 -5.73
C CYS A 68 5.58 -10.02 -5.53
N LYS A 69 5.74 -11.05 -6.37
CA LYS A 69 6.82 -12.03 -6.24
C LYS A 69 8.19 -11.39 -6.42
N TYR A 70 8.36 -10.55 -7.44
CA TYR A 70 9.63 -9.89 -7.73
C TYR A 70 10.06 -8.96 -6.60
N LEU A 71 9.14 -8.14 -6.09
CA LEU A 71 9.40 -7.21 -4.99
C LEU A 71 9.70 -7.97 -3.68
N THR A 72 8.95 -9.02 -3.41
CA THR A 72 9.17 -9.90 -2.25
C THR A 72 10.54 -10.57 -2.29
N ASP A 73 10.93 -11.11 -3.44
CA ASP A 73 12.23 -11.77 -3.62
C ASP A 73 13.39 -10.77 -3.48
N LEU A 74 13.23 -9.54 -3.98
CA LEU A 74 14.21 -8.46 -3.85
C LEU A 74 14.49 -8.06 -2.39
N MET A 75 13.53 -8.20 -1.47
CA MET A 75 13.73 -7.86 -0.06
C MET A 75 14.92 -8.58 0.59
N ILE A 76 15.28 -9.76 0.09
CA ILE A 76 16.37 -10.59 0.63
C ILE A 76 17.64 -10.55 -0.23
N GLN A 77 17.76 -9.57 -1.14
CA GLN A 77 18.89 -9.44 -2.06
C GLN A 77 19.82 -8.28 -1.68
N SER A 78 21.08 -8.58 -1.39
CA SER A 78 22.04 -7.58 -0.90
C SER A 78 22.69 -6.71 -1.98
N TRP A 79 22.42 -6.94 -3.26
CA TRP A 79 23.11 -6.25 -4.37
C TRP A 79 22.53 -4.86 -4.68
N HIS A 80 21.37 -4.50 -4.13
CA HIS A 80 20.74 -3.19 -4.28
C HIS A 80 20.50 -2.48 -2.94
N LYS A 81 20.01 -1.23 -3.02
CA LYS A 81 19.71 -0.39 -1.85
C LYS A 81 18.25 0.08 -1.78
N GLU A 82 17.37 -0.57 -2.53
CA GLU A 82 15.95 -0.20 -2.67
C GLU A 82 15.04 -0.77 -1.56
N HIS A 83 15.58 -1.41 -0.52
CA HIS A 83 14.77 -2.15 0.48
C HIS A 83 13.69 -1.30 1.16
N GLU A 84 13.98 -0.05 1.51
CA GLU A 84 12.99 0.86 2.09
C GLU A 84 11.88 1.24 1.11
N ASN A 85 12.24 1.48 -0.15
CA ASN A 85 11.28 1.79 -1.20
C ASN A 85 10.36 0.60 -1.46
N ILE A 86 10.95 -0.61 -1.55
CA ILE A 86 10.20 -1.85 -1.75
C ILE A 86 9.28 -2.14 -0.56
N ALA A 87 9.73 -1.95 0.68
CA ALA A 87 8.89 -2.12 1.87
C ALA A 87 7.63 -1.22 1.83
N MET A 88 7.78 0.05 1.42
CA MET A 88 6.64 0.95 1.26
C MET A 88 5.68 0.50 0.15
N VAL A 89 6.21 0.02 -0.98
CA VAL A 89 5.37 -0.50 -2.09
C VAL A 89 4.59 -1.74 -1.64
N LEU A 90 5.22 -2.62 -0.88
CA LEU A 90 4.57 -3.81 -0.32
C LEU A 90 3.48 -3.42 0.68
N GLN A 91 3.64 -2.33 1.44
CA GLN A 91 2.62 -1.82 2.36
C GLN A 91 1.42 -1.20 1.63
N PHE A 92 1.66 -0.28 0.70
CA PHE A 92 0.60 0.62 0.20
C PHE A 92 0.02 0.21 -1.14
N ASP A 93 0.85 -0.25 -2.07
CA ASP A 93 0.46 -0.38 -3.47
C ASP A 93 0.06 -1.81 -3.84
N VAL A 94 0.85 -2.79 -3.41
CA VAL A 94 0.73 -4.17 -3.89
C VAL A 94 0.15 -5.13 -2.85
N LYS A 95 0.48 -4.93 -1.57
CA LYS A 95 -0.03 -5.72 -0.43
C LYS A 95 0.09 -7.24 -0.63
N CYS A 96 1.32 -7.74 -0.63
CA CYS A 96 1.60 -9.17 -0.85
C CYS A 96 1.64 -9.95 0.48
N PRO A 97 0.65 -10.82 0.79
CA PRO A 97 0.66 -11.58 2.05
C PRO A 97 1.86 -12.53 2.17
N ASP A 98 2.31 -13.09 1.05
CA ASP A 98 3.46 -14.00 0.99
C ASP A 98 4.80 -13.30 1.27
N SER A 99 4.80 -11.96 1.43
CA SER A 99 6.01 -11.18 1.69
C SER A 99 6.44 -11.14 3.16
N VAL A 100 5.60 -11.61 4.09
CA VAL A 100 5.85 -11.52 5.54
C VAL A 100 7.22 -12.08 5.93
N ASP A 101 7.53 -13.32 5.51
CA ASP A 101 8.78 -13.97 5.89
C ASP A 101 10.00 -13.29 5.27
N ASN A 102 9.88 -12.79 4.04
CA ASN A 102 10.95 -12.07 3.37
C ASN A 102 11.20 -10.69 4.00
N LEU A 103 10.15 -9.99 4.44
CA LEU A 103 10.27 -8.74 5.20
C LEU A 103 11.00 -8.97 6.52
N ILE A 104 10.64 -10.03 7.25
CA ILE A 104 11.31 -10.40 8.51
C ILE A 104 12.79 -10.71 8.26
N LYS A 105 13.07 -11.59 7.30
CA LYS A 105 14.43 -11.97 6.92
C LYS A 105 15.26 -10.76 6.48
N ALA A 106 14.67 -9.81 5.76
CA ALA A 106 15.35 -8.60 5.32
C ALA A 106 15.80 -7.72 6.49
N MET A 107 15.00 -7.63 7.57
CA MET A 107 15.39 -6.94 8.80
C MET A 107 16.55 -7.66 9.49
N GLU A 108 16.48 -8.99 9.60
CA GLU A 108 17.53 -9.82 10.21
C GLU A 108 18.87 -9.77 9.46
N MET A 109 18.83 -9.56 8.13
CA MET A 109 20.03 -9.45 7.30
C MET A 109 20.90 -8.23 7.61
N LYS A 110 20.36 -7.23 8.33
CA LYS A 110 21.13 -6.06 8.81
C LYS A 110 22.04 -5.45 7.74
N TYR A 111 21.46 -5.10 6.59
CA TYR A 111 22.21 -4.56 5.45
C TYR A 111 23.10 -3.37 5.85
N LYS A 112 24.41 -3.51 5.65
CA LYS A 112 25.42 -2.51 6.07
C LYS A 112 25.08 -1.07 5.67
N TYR A 113 24.57 -0.88 4.45
CA TYR A 113 24.29 0.46 3.93
C TYR A 113 23.19 1.20 4.72
N LEU A 114 22.29 0.47 5.38
CA LEU A 114 21.25 1.07 6.24
C LEU A 114 21.88 1.62 7.52
N PHE A 115 22.86 0.93 8.10
CA PHE A 115 23.61 1.44 9.25
C PHE A 115 24.50 2.62 8.88
N ASP A 116 25.18 2.55 7.73
CA ASP A 116 26.03 3.64 7.23
C ASP A 116 25.26 4.97 7.04
N ARG A 117 23.94 4.89 6.85
CA ARG A 117 23.04 6.02 6.64
C ARG A 117 22.14 6.35 7.84
N CYS A 118 22.24 5.58 8.92
CA CYS A 118 21.31 5.64 10.07
C CYS A 118 19.84 5.36 9.71
N ASP A 119 19.59 4.54 8.68
CA ASP A 119 18.27 4.20 8.13
C ASP A 119 17.75 2.82 8.55
N TYR A 120 18.48 2.08 9.41
CA TYR A 120 18.07 0.72 9.82
C TYR A 120 16.76 0.70 10.61
N GLU A 121 16.59 1.55 11.62
CA GLU A 121 15.35 1.65 12.41
C GLU A 121 14.15 2.13 11.56
N PRO A 122 14.29 3.17 10.71
CA PRO A 122 13.26 3.53 9.73
C PRO A 122 12.86 2.38 8.81
N PHE A 123 13.84 1.60 8.34
CA PHE A 123 13.59 0.42 7.51
C PHE A 123 12.79 -0.65 8.27
N VAL A 124 13.19 -1.00 9.49
CA VAL A 124 12.45 -1.94 10.35
C VAL A 124 11.02 -1.47 10.55
N THR A 125 10.84 -0.20 10.91
CA THR A 125 9.51 0.39 11.11
C THR A 125 8.63 0.21 9.86
N LYS A 126 9.14 0.52 8.67
CA LYS A 126 8.42 0.33 7.40
C LYS A 126 8.04 -1.13 7.16
N CYS A 127 8.95 -2.07 7.42
CA CYS A 127 8.65 -3.51 7.33
C CYS A 127 7.56 -3.93 8.32
N MET A 128 7.60 -3.46 9.57
CA MET A 128 6.58 -3.78 10.57
C MET A 128 5.20 -3.24 10.19
N TYR A 129 5.13 -2.01 9.67
CA TYR A 129 3.90 -1.46 9.10
C TYR A 129 3.38 -2.28 7.92
N ALA A 130 4.27 -2.67 6.99
CA ALA A 130 3.90 -3.53 5.86
C ALA A 130 3.31 -4.86 6.34
N ILE A 131 3.89 -5.50 7.36
CA ILE A 131 3.39 -6.75 7.94
C ILE A 131 2.03 -6.51 8.63
N ALA A 132 1.90 -5.47 9.44
CA ALA A 132 0.68 -5.15 10.17
C ALA A 132 -0.51 -4.88 9.23
N ASP A 133 -0.29 -4.06 8.20
CA ASP A 133 -1.33 -3.62 7.28
C ASP A 133 -1.85 -4.73 6.35
N LEU A 134 -1.16 -5.88 6.28
CA LEU A 134 -1.71 -7.09 5.64
C LEU A 134 -2.93 -7.64 6.40
N GLY A 135 -3.00 -7.44 7.72
CA GLY A 135 -4.15 -7.81 8.55
C GLY A 135 -4.48 -9.30 8.66
N THR A 136 -3.67 -10.18 8.04
CA THR A 136 -3.86 -11.64 8.07
C THR A 136 -3.56 -12.23 9.46
N ASP A 137 -4.13 -13.39 9.77
CA ASP A 137 -3.80 -14.11 11.02
C ASP A 137 -2.30 -14.46 11.09
N TYR A 138 -1.72 -14.82 9.95
CA TYR A 138 -0.28 -15.09 9.86
C TYR A 138 0.56 -13.87 10.19
N SER A 139 0.23 -12.70 9.65
CA SER A 139 0.97 -11.47 9.95
C SER A 139 0.83 -11.03 11.42
N LYS A 140 -0.36 -11.18 12.01
CA LYS A 140 -0.58 -10.94 13.45
C LYS A 140 0.21 -11.90 14.33
N GLN A 141 0.23 -13.19 13.97
CA GLN A 141 1.04 -14.20 14.65
C GLN A 141 2.53 -13.80 14.61
N LYS A 142 3.04 -13.41 13.44
CA LYS A 142 4.43 -13.00 13.29
C LYS A 142 4.79 -11.74 14.07
N LEU A 143 3.90 -10.74 14.12
CA LEU A 143 4.10 -9.58 15.00
C LEU A 143 4.17 -9.98 16.47
N THR A 144 3.33 -10.92 16.91
CA THR A 144 3.38 -11.45 18.28
C THR A 144 4.72 -12.14 18.57
N GLU A 145 5.20 -12.99 17.65
CA GLU A 145 6.51 -13.64 17.76
C GLU A 145 7.65 -12.60 17.83
N LEU A 146 7.63 -11.60 16.94
CA LEU A 146 8.65 -10.54 16.88
C LEU A 146 8.64 -9.64 18.12
N SER A 147 7.48 -9.42 18.75
CA SER A 147 7.36 -8.65 19.99
C SER A 147 8.14 -9.25 21.16
N LEU A 148 8.48 -10.55 21.07
CA LEU A 148 9.27 -11.31 22.03
C LEU A 148 10.74 -11.49 21.60
N SER A 149 11.16 -10.83 20.52
CA SER A 149 12.54 -10.91 20.02
C SER A 149 13.56 -10.38 21.03
N GLU A 150 14.76 -10.95 21.02
CA GLU A 150 15.91 -10.43 21.76
C GLU A 150 16.47 -9.14 21.13
N ASP A 151 16.19 -8.89 19.85
CA ASP A 151 16.55 -7.63 19.21
C ASP A 151 15.55 -6.54 19.65
N PRO A 152 15.98 -5.54 20.45
CA PRO A 152 15.07 -4.56 21.03
C PRO A 152 14.38 -3.71 19.96
N ILE A 153 15.03 -3.45 18.82
CA ILE A 153 14.46 -2.65 17.74
C ILE A 153 13.28 -3.43 17.11
N LEU A 154 13.45 -4.72 16.88
CA LEU A 154 12.37 -5.57 16.33
C LEU A 154 11.23 -5.72 17.35
N ALA A 155 11.56 -5.98 18.62
CA ALA A 155 10.58 -6.18 19.67
C ALA A 155 9.72 -4.93 19.91
N GLU A 156 10.35 -3.75 19.99
CA GLU A 156 9.66 -2.47 20.18
C GLU A 156 8.76 -2.14 18.98
N ALA A 157 9.29 -2.23 17.76
CA ALA A 157 8.52 -1.92 16.56
C ALA A 157 7.32 -2.87 16.37
N ALA A 158 7.46 -4.16 16.72
CA ALA A 158 6.36 -5.11 16.66
C ALA A 158 5.29 -4.85 17.73
N LYS A 159 5.69 -4.55 18.98
CA LYS A 159 4.76 -4.15 20.05
C LYS A 159 3.94 -2.93 19.67
N PHE A 160 4.62 -1.90 19.14
CA PHE A 160 3.95 -0.69 18.67
C PHE A 160 2.84 -1.00 17.64
N GLN A 161 3.09 -1.91 16.69
CA GLN A 161 2.06 -2.30 15.73
C GLN A 161 0.91 -3.09 16.35
N LEU A 162 1.19 -3.98 17.31
CA LEU A 162 0.14 -4.73 18.02
C LEU A 162 -0.76 -3.78 18.83
N ASP A 163 -0.18 -2.82 19.53
CA ASP A 163 -0.92 -1.81 20.30
C ASP A 163 -1.80 -0.97 19.36
N ARG A 164 -1.25 -0.50 18.23
CA ARG A 164 -2.01 0.22 17.20
C ARG A 164 -3.21 -0.58 16.70
N LEU A 165 -3.00 -1.84 16.34
CA LEU A 165 -4.09 -2.71 15.85
C LEU A 165 -5.16 -2.96 16.90
N ALA A 166 -4.77 -3.06 18.19
CA ALA A 166 -5.71 -3.21 19.29
C ALA A 166 -6.55 -1.94 19.49
N GLU A 167 -5.93 -0.75 19.42
CA GLU A 167 -6.64 0.53 19.48
C GLU A 167 -7.63 0.71 18.31
N GLU A 168 -7.22 0.37 17.09
CA GLU A 168 -8.07 0.43 15.90
C GLU A 168 -9.29 -0.52 16.03
N ALA A 169 -9.10 -1.71 16.61
CA ALA A 169 -10.19 -2.66 16.87
C ALA A 169 -11.20 -2.13 17.91
N LEU A 170 -10.73 -1.58 19.03
CA LEU A 170 -11.60 -0.97 20.05
C LEU A 170 -12.41 0.20 19.49
N GLN A 171 -11.80 1.01 18.62
CA GLN A 171 -12.50 2.11 17.95
C GLN A 171 -13.59 1.59 16.99
N ALA A 172 -13.30 0.54 16.23
CA ALA A 172 -14.27 -0.06 15.31
C ALA A 172 -15.50 -0.62 16.05
N GLU A 173 -15.32 -1.25 17.21
CA GLU A 173 -16.41 -1.78 18.05
C GLU A 173 -17.30 -0.65 18.62
N SER A 174 -16.69 0.46 19.07
CA SER A 174 -17.43 1.61 19.61
C SER A 174 -18.32 2.34 18.59
N ILE A 175 -17.99 2.23 17.30
CA ILE A 175 -18.79 2.80 16.20
C ILE A 175 -20.01 1.91 15.89
N ASP A 176 -19.86 0.59 15.96
CA ASP A 176 -20.95 -0.36 15.72
C ASP A 176 -22.04 -0.25 16.80
N GLU A 177 -21.66 -0.10 18.08
CA GLU A 177 -22.63 0.12 19.18
C GLU A 177 -23.46 1.39 19.01
N ASN A 178 -22.83 2.52 18.64
CA ASN A 178 -23.55 3.78 18.38
C ASN A 178 -24.43 3.74 17.13
N THR A 179 -24.15 2.84 16.19
CA THR A 179 -24.96 2.69 14.96
C THR A 179 -26.18 1.81 15.22
N ARG A 180 -26.06 0.78 16.07
CA ARG A 180 -27.17 -0.09 16.48
C ARG A 180 -28.24 0.65 17.27
N ASP A 181 -27.84 1.51 18.21
CA ASP A 181 -28.80 2.33 19.00
C ASP A 181 -29.56 3.38 18.17
N ASN A 182 -29.04 3.75 17.00
CA ASN A 182 -29.73 4.68 16.08
C ASN A 182 -30.66 3.99 15.07
N THR A 183 -30.68 2.65 15.00
CA THR A 183 -31.55 1.91 14.07
C THR A 183 -32.91 1.50 14.64
N ASP A 184 -33.13 1.59 15.96
CA ASP A 184 -34.40 1.19 16.59
C ASP A 184 -35.45 2.34 16.68
N HIS A 185 -35.11 3.55 16.23
CA HIS A 185 -36.03 4.70 16.24
C HIS A 185 -36.29 5.33 14.86
N GLY A 186 -35.89 4.67 13.77
CA GLY A 186 -35.88 5.26 12.42
C GLY A 186 -37.03 4.90 11.47
N LEU A 187 -37.89 3.93 11.78
CA LEU A 187 -38.93 3.45 10.85
C LEU A 187 -40.38 3.64 11.33
N GLU A 188 -40.59 4.14 12.54
CA GLU A 188 -41.91 4.51 13.05
C GLU A 188 -42.31 5.90 12.51
N GLY A 189 -42.84 5.94 11.29
CA GLY A 189 -43.33 7.18 10.68
C GLY A 189 -43.30 7.22 9.15
N LEU A 190 -42.73 6.21 8.50
CA LEU A 190 -42.77 6.10 7.05
C LEU A 190 -44.13 5.57 6.60
N SER A 191 -44.77 6.29 5.67
CA SER A 191 -45.99 5.80 5.03
C SER A 191 -45.70 4.48 4.28
N PRO A 192 -46.71 3.61 4.11
CA PRO A 192 -46.55 2.33 3.42
C PRO A 192 -45.86 2.46 2.05
N GLU A 193 -46.14 3.54 1.32
CA GLU A 193 -45.54 3.85 0.03
C GLU A 193 -44.04 4.13 0.11
N LYS A 194 -43.55 4.75 1.19
CA LYS A 194 -42.12 5.01 1.39
C LYS A 194 -41.35 3.77 1.80
N ARG A 195 -42.00 2.83 2.51
CA ARG A 195 -41.42 1.51 2.82
C ARG A 195 -41.31 0.65 1.57
N GLN A 196 -42.36 0.58 0.77
CA GLN A 196 -42.35 -0.19 -0.48
C GLN A 196 -41.27 0.31 -1.44
N LYS A 197 -41.05 1.62 -1.54
CA LYS A 197 -39.99 2.20 -2.36
C LYS A 197 -38.58 1.92 -1.84
N LEU A 198 -38.43 1.79 -0.52
CA LEU A 198 -37.15 1.45 0.12
C LEU A 198 -36.83 -0.05 -0.02
N GLU A 199 -37.84 -0.90 0.07
CA GLU A 199 -37.74 -2.35 -0.18
C GLU A 199 -37.43 -2.63 -1.67
N GLU A 200 -38.07 -1.91 -2.60
CA GLU A 200 -37.75 -1.97 -4.04
C GLU A 200 -36.33 -1.46 -4.36
N MET A 201 -35.77 -0.56 -3.53
CA MET A 201 -34.38 -0.08 -3.67
C MET A 201 -33.34 -1.04 -3.09
N LEU A 202 -33.71 -1.86 -2.11
CA LEU A 202 -32.83 -2.83 -1.44
C LEU A 202 -32.75 -4.17 -2.21
N ASP A 203 -33.71 -4.47 -3.08
CA ASP A 203 -33.74 -5.70 -3.89
C ASP A 203 -32.87 -5.64 -5.16
N MET A 204 -32.05 -4.58 -5.31
CA MET A 204 -31.14 -4.37 -6.44
C MET A 204 -29.67 -4.69 -6.14
N ASP A 205 -29.39 -5.43 -5.06
CA ASP A 205 -28.01 -5.83 -4.71
C ASP A 205 -27.53 -7.09 -5.45
N LYS A 206 -27.54 -7.00 -6.78
CA LYS A 206 -26.67 -7.79 -7.67
C LYS A 206 -26.17 -6.90 -8.82
N GLY A 207 -25.14 -6.10 -8.52
CA GLY A 207 -24.13 -5.76 -9.52
C GLY A 207 -23.99 -4.27 -9.87
N THR A 208 -22.90 -3.69 -9.34
CA THR A 208 -22.15 -2.52 -9.84
C THR A 208 -22.79 -1.14 -9.64
N LEU A 209 -22.18 -0.33 -8.78
CA LEU A 209 -22.43 1.12 -8.69
C LEU A 209 -22.03 1.79 -10.02
N THR A 210 -22.90 2.64 -10.56
CA THR A 210 -22.59 3.38 -11.79
C THR A 210 -21.62 4.54 -11.50
N PRO A 211 -20.82 4.99 -12.48
CA PRO A 211 -19.87 6.09 -12.31
C PRO A 211 -20.51 7.41 -11.86
N GLU A 212 -21.81 7.60 -12.09
CA GLU A 212 -22.57 8.76 -11.60
C GLU A 212 -22.83 8.69 -10.10
N MET A 213 -23.01 7.48 -9.54
CA MET A 213 -23.21 7.26 -8.11
C MET A 213 -21.92 7.51 -7.31
N CYS A 214 -20.75 7.12 -7.85
CA CYS A 214 -19.46 7.43 -7.20
C CYS A 214 -19.22 8.95 -7.09
N ARG A 215 -19.59 9.72 -8.12
CA ARG A 215 -19.42 11.18 -8.12
C ARG A 215 -20.32 11.88 -7.13
N GLU A 216 -21.50 11.33 -6.85
CA GLU A 216 -22.43 11.94 -5.89
C GLU A 216 -22.03 11.64 -4.44
N PHE A 217 -21.42 10.48 -4.19
CA PHE A 217 -20.79 10.16 -2.90
C PHE A 217 -19.59 11.06 -2.60
N ASP A 218 -18.72 11.32 -3.59
CA ASP A 218 -17.57 12.22 -3.41
C ASP A 218 -18.00 13.66 -3.08
N LYS A 219 -19.09 14.15 -3.68
CA LYS A 219 -19.63 15.50 -3.37
C LYS A 219 -20.14 15.59 -1.94
N GLN A 220 -20.84 14.57 -1.44
CA GLN A 220 -21.36 14.56 -0.07
C GLN A 220 -20.22 14.42 0.97
N TYR A 221 -19.20 13.62 0.67
CA TYR A 221 -18.03 13.44 1.53
C TYR A 221 -17.23 14.74 1.67
N ILE A 222 -16.96 15.44 0.55
CA ILE A 222 -16.25 16.74 0.55
C ILE A 222 -17.06 17.83 1.29
N HIS A 223 -18.39 17.84 1.16
CA HIS A 223 -19.24 18.80 1.87
C HIS A 223 -19.22 18.61 3.39
N SER A 224 -19.11 17.36 3.86
CA SER A 224 -19.03 17.06 5.30
C SER A 224 -17.70 17.49 5.94
N LYS A 225 -16.57 17.36 5.21
CA LYS A 225 -15.25 17.80 5.71
C LYS A 225 -15.10 19.33 5.74
N ASN A 226 -15.75 20.05 4.83
CA ASN A 226 -15.70 21.52 4.82
C ASN A 226 -16.58 22.14 5.91
N LYS A 227 -17.66 21.47 6.34
CA LYS A 227 -18.46 21.90 7.52
C LYS A 227 -17.73 21.71 8.85
N LYS A 228 -16.88 20.70 8.98
CA LYS A 228 -16.07 20.46 10.20
C LYS A 228 -14.88 21.42 10.36
N LYS A 229 -14.42 22.08 9.29
CA LYS A 229 -13.33 23.06 9.35
C LYS A 229 -13.78 24.49 9.68
N SER A 230 -15.08 24.79 9.69
CA SER A 230 -15.60 26.14 9.98
C SER A 230 -16.17 26.32 11.39
N THR A 231 -16.02 25.33 12.27
CA THR A 231 -16.47 25.39 13.67
C THR A 231 -15.34 25.46 14.69
N ASP A 232 -14.08 25.44 14.25
CA ASP A 232 -12.89 25.56 15.09
C ASP A 232 -12.05 26.81 14.75
N SER A 233 -12.70 27.96 14.54
CA SER A 233 -12.04 29.29 14.47
C SER A 233 -12.84 30.34 15.22
#